data_AF-A0A7V8NT81-F1
#
_entry.id   AF-A0A7V8NT81-F1
#
_cell.length_a   1.000
_cell.length_b   1.000
_cell.length_c   1.000
_cell.angle_alpha   90.00
_cell.angle_beta   90.00
_cell.angle_gamma   90.00
#
_symmetry.space_group_name_H-M   'P 1'
#
loop_
_entity.id
_entity.type
_entity.pdbx_description
1 polymer ?
#
loop_
_entity_poly.entity_id
_entity_poly.type
_entity_poly.pdbx_seq_one_letter_code
_entity_poly.pdbx_strand_id
1 'polypeptide(L)'
;MNGTRRDFTKVAISGAAALFRFPILAAADTSVRGVQLGITTASLNPLPDVPGNDRIDTLIQECVQLGCGNVELAAGFFGPALQRAAVGGQVPKQVTPEYQRSREELRKWRLSAAATDRAQEVRKKFDDAGINLFSMSNTFADDVTDAEIDAMFRQMQVLRISVFQT
;
A
#
# COMPACT_ATOMS: atom_id res chain seq x y z
N MET A 1 5.05 -43.61 -26.68
CA MET A 1 5.86 -42.84 -25.70
C MET A 1 5.33 -43.18 -24.31
N ASN A 2 6.09 -43.96 -23.52
CA ASN A 2 5.66 -44.37 -22.18
C ASN A 2 6.18 -43.36 -21.15
N GLY A 3 5.42 -42.29 -20.90
CA GLY A 3 5.72 -41.34 -19.83
C GLY A 3 5.39 -41.95 -18.47
N THR A 4 6.37 -42.00 -17.57
CA THR A 4 6.18 -42.53 -16.21
C THR A 4 5.72 -41.42 -15.27
N ARG A 5 5.15 -41.77 -14.11
CA ARG A 5 4.73 -40.80 -13.08
C ARG A 5 5.85 -39.84 -12.65
N ARG A 6 7.11 -40.26 -12.75
CA ARG A 6 8.30 -39.42 -12.48
C ARG A 6 8.49 -38.33 -13.52
N ASP A 7 8.15 -38.59 -14.78
CA ASP A 7 8.26 -37.60 -15.86
C ASP A 7 7.20 -36.52 -15.72
N PHE A 8 5.98 -36.91 -15.30
CA PHE A 8 4.90 -35.97 -14.99
C PHE A 8 5.25 -35.08 -13.79
N THR A 9 5.90 -35.64 -12.76
CA THR A 9 6.36 -34.90 -11.57
C THR A 9 7.45 -33.89 -11.94
N LYS A 10 8.40 -34.27 -12.81
CA LYS A 10 9.45 -33.36 -13.30
C LYS A 10 8.87 -32.20 -14.09
N VAL A 11 7.92 -32.45 -14.99
CA VAL A 11 7.24 -31.40 -15.78
C VAL A 11 6.43 -30.46 -14.88
N ALA A 12 5.74 -30.98 -13.87
CA ALA A 12 4.96 -30.17 -12.93
C ALA A 12 5.83 -29.23 -12.08
N ILE A 13 7.01 -29.67 -11.63
CA ILE A 13 7.94 -28.81 -10.86
C ILE A 13 8.55 -27.72 -11.75
N SER A 14 8.91 -28.03 -12.99
CA SER A 14 9.39 -27.03 -13.95
C SER A 14 8.31 -26.03 -14.39
N GLY A 15 7.04 -26.44 -14.42
CA GLY A 15 5.90 -25.56 -14.71
C GLY A 15 5.56 -24.61 -13.55
N ALA A 16 5.71 -25.08 -12.31
CA ALA A 16 5.49 -24.25 -11.11
C ALA A 16 6.57 -23.18 -10.94
N ALA A 17 7.83 -23.47 -11.29
CA ALA A 17 8.93 -22.50 -11.21
C ALA A 17 8.76 -21.30 -12.17
N ALA A 18 8.03 -21.47 -13.28
CA ALA A 18 7.75 -20.38 -14.23
C ALA A 18 6.60 -19.46 -13.81
N LEU A 19 5.79 -19.86 -12.82
CA LEU A 19 4.67 -19.07 -12.29
C LEU A 19 5.07 -18.19 -11.09
N PHE A 20 6.21 -18.47 -10.45
CA PHE A 20 6.82 -17.55 -9.48
C PHE A 20 7.78 -16.60 -10.20
N ARG A 21 7.21 -15.65 -10.96
CA ARG A 21 7.96 -14.46 -11.36
C ARG A 21 8.18 -13.64 -10.08
N PHE A 22 9.44 -13.28 -9.87
CA PHE A 22 10.04 -12.69 -8.67
C PHE A 22 10.42 -13.76 -7.64
N PRO A 23 11.73 -14.03 -7.40
CA PRO A 23 12.10 -14.56 -6.10
C PRO A 23 11.49 -13.62 -5.07
N ILE A 24 10.78 -14.16 -4.08
CA ILE A 24 10.51 -13.45 -2.85
C ILE A 24 11.90 -13.16 -2.27
N LEU A 25 12.49 -12.02 -2.64
CA LEU A 25 13.56 -11.46 -1.84
C LEU A 25 12.86 -11.20 -0.52
N ALA A 26 13.15 -12.04 0.48
CA ALA A 26 12.88 -11.68 1.86
C ALA A 26 13.39 -10.24 2.02
N ALA A 27 12.56 -9.35 2.59
CA ALA A 27 12.93 -7.95 2.72
C ALA A 27 14.37 -7.84 3.22
N ALA A 28 15.18 -7.13 2.46
CA ALA A 28 16.59 -6.99 2.76
C ALA A 28 16.73 -6.48 4.20
N ASP A 29 17.67 -7.06 4.96
CA ASP A 29 18.09 -6.44 6.21
C ASP A 29 18.58 -5.03 5.87
N THR A 30 17.77 -4.06 6.29
CA THR A 30 17.94 -2.63 5.98
C THR A 30 18.62 -1.91 7.14
N SER A 31 19.23 -2.66 8.07
CA SER A 31 19.94 -2.07 9.19
C SER A 31 21.34 -1.61 8.79
N VAL A 32 21.66 -0.35 9.09
CA VAL A 32 23.01 0.21 8.95
C VAL A 32 23.46 0.69 10.32
N ARG A 33 24.49 0.01 10.87
CA ARG A 33 25.02 0.31 12.22
C ARG A 33 23.93 0.29 13.30
N GLY A 34 22.98 -0.65 13.20
CA GLY A 34 21.85 -0.78 14.13
C GLY A 34 20.68 0.17 13.89
N VAL A 35 20.75 1.04 12.87
CA VAL A 35 19.62 1.89 12.46
C VAL A 35 18.84 1.21 11.36
N GLN A 36 17.55 1.00 11.59
CA GLN A 36 16.63 0.42 10.61
C GLN A 36 16.25 1.47 9.57
N LEU A 37 16.70 1.30 8.32
CA LEU A 37 16.37 2.21 7.23
C LEU A 37 14.98 1.89 6.66
N GLY A 38 14.25 2.93 6.26
CA GLY A 38 12.94 2.80 5.64
C GLY A 38 12.62 3.94 4.69
N ILE A 39 11.47 3.85 4.05
CA ILE A 39 10.98 4.82 3.08
C ILE A 39 9.54 5.22 3.40
N THR A 40 9.20 6.48 3.15
CA THR A 40 7.81 6.92 3.05
C THR A 40 7.36 6.83 1.60
N THR A 41 6.22 6.19 1.34
CA THR A 41 5.77 5.96 -0.04
C THR A 41 5.39 7.25 -0.77
N ALA A 42 5.26 8.37 -0.04
CA ALA A 42 5.16 9.70 -0.65
C ALA A 42 6.35 10.04 -1.56
N SER A 43 7.54 9.53 -1.24
CA SER A 43 8.76 9.69 -2.06
C SER A 43 8.73 8.94 -3.39
N LEU A 44 7.75 8.04 -3.58
CA LEU A 44 7.54 7.29 -4.82
C LEU A 44 6.54 7.96 -5.77
N ASN A 45 6.04 9.17 -5.43
CA ASN A 45 5.06 9.87 -6.25
C ASN A 45 5.74 10.69 -7.38
N PRO A 46 5.21 10.68 -8.63
CA PRO A 46 4.10 9.86 -9.09
C PRO A 46 4.51 8.40 -9.28
N LEU A 47 3.65 7.48 -8.82
CA LEU A 47 3.80 6.07 -9.20
C LEU A 47 3.44 5.89 -10.68
N PRO A 48 4.10 4.96 -11.39
CA PRO A 48 3.68 4.55 -12.72
C PRO A 48 2.23 4.05 -12.72
N ASP A 49 1.44 4.47 -13.70
CA ASP A 49 0.14 3.87 -13.95
C ASP A 49 0.34 2.62 -14.82
N VAL A 50 0.11 1.45 -14.23
CA VAL A 50 0.30 0.15 -14.89
C VAL A 50 -1.08 -0.43 -15.14
N PRO A 51 -1.55 -0.51 -16.40
CA PRO A 51 -2.90 -0.98 -16.71
C PRO A 51 -3.21 -2.35 -16.09
N GLY A 52 -4.32 -2.43 -15.35
CA GLY A 52 -4.77 -3.66 -14.68
C GLY A 52 -4.05 -3.97 -13.37
N ASN A 53 -3.07 -3.17 -12.96
CA ASN A 53 -2.37 -3.31 -11.69
C ASN A 53 -3.03 -2.44 -10.62
N ASP A 54 -3.17 -2.96 -9.41
CA ASP A 54 -3.50 -2.13 -8.26
C ASP A 54 -2.31 -1.22 -7.91
N ARG A 55 -2.59 0.03 -7.54
CA ARG A 55 -1.60 1.02 -7.16
C ARG A 55 -0.73 0.56 -5.98
N ILE A 56 -1.28 -0.24 -5.07
CA ILE A 56 -0.51 -0.85 -3.97
C ILE A 56 0.46 -1.92 -4.47
N ASP A 57 0.10 -2.68 -5.52
CA ASP A 57 1.02 -3.67 -6.11
C ASP A 57 2.21 -2.98 -6.76
N THR A 58 1.96 -1.90 -7.53
CA THR A 58 3.03 -1.08 -8.11
C THR A 58 3.91 -0.46 -7.02
N LEU A 59 3.32 0.07 -5.94
CA LEU A 59 4.07 0.63 -4.82
C LEU A 59 4.98 -0.41 -4.15
N ILE A 60 4.48 -1.62 -3.90
CA ILE A 60 5.26 -2.72 -3.32
C ILE A 60 6.40 -3.11 -4.26
N GLN A 61 6.14 -3.21 -5.57
CA GLN A 61 7.17 -3.51 -6.58
C GLN A 61 8.30 -2.48 -6.57
N GLU A 62 7.99 -1.19 -6.50
CA GLU A 62 8.99 -0.13 -6.38
C GLU A 62 9.80 -0.26 -5.07
N CYS A 63 9.14 -0.55 -3.94
CA CYS A 63 9.83 -0.76 -2.66
C CYS A 63 10.80 -1.95 -2.73
N VAL A 64 10.38 -3.07 -3.34
CA VAL A 64 11.25 -4.25 -3.54
C VAL A 64 12.43 -3.92 -4.43
N GLN A 65 12.21 -3.21 -5.54
CA GLN A 65 13.28 -2.81 -6.47
C GLN A 65 14.32 -1.90 -5.79
N LEU A 66 13.89 -1.02 -4.88
CA LEU A 66 14.76 -0.16 -4.09
C LEU A 66 15.43 -0.88 -2.91
N GLY A 67 15.09 -2.15 -2.64
CA GLY A 67 15.57 -2.88 -1.47
C GLY A 67 15.04 -2.33 -0.14
N CYS A 68 13.89 -1.65 -0.15
CA CYS A 68 13.29 -1.05 1.03
C CYS A 68 12.41 -2.06 1.78
N GLY A 69 12.90 -2.55 2.92
CA GLY A 69 12.20 -3.51 3.78
C GLY A 69 11.27 -2.90 4.84
N ASN A 70 11.41 -1.60 5.16
CA ASN A 70 10.57 -0.90 6.13
C ASN A 70 9.86 0.28 5.48
N VAL A 71 8.54 0.33 5.63
CA VAL A 71 7.70 1.26 4.89
C VAL A 71 6.75 2.01 5.81
N GLU A 72 6.74 3.34 5.64
CA GLU A 72 5.61 4.19 5.97
C GLU A 72 4.69 4.33 4.74
N LEU A 73 3.42 4.00 4.89
CA LEU A 73 2.42 4.20 3.85
C LEU A 73 1.87 5.63 3.89
N ALA A 74 2.01 6.38 2.80
CA ALA A 74 1.26 7.61 2.62
C ALA A 74 -0.20 7.30 2.27
N ALA A 75 -1.15 7.83 3.06
CA ALA A 75 -2.57 7.49 2.95
C ALA A 75 -3.21 7.82 1.60
N GLY A 76 -2.61 8.70 0.80
CA GLY A 76 -3.03 8.99 -0.57
C GLY A 76 -2.95 7.78 -1.52
N PHE A 77 -2.21 6.72 -1.17
CA PHE A 77 -2.15 5.47 -1.93
C PHE A 77 -3.16 4.41 -1.45
N PHE A 78 -3.77 4.63 -0.28
CA PHE A 78 -4.60 3.63 0.40
C PHE A 78 -6.05 3.61 -0.10
N GLY A 79 -6.62 4.79 -0.36
CA GLY A 79 -8.02 4.96 -0.76
C GLY A 79 -8.19 5.79 -2.04
N PRO A 80 -9.44 6.17 -2.36
CA PRO A 80 -9.75 7.06 -3.48
C PRO A 80 -8.91 8.34 -3.45
N ALA A 81 -8.42 8.76 -4.62
CA ALA A 81 -7.58 9.94 -4.74
C ALA A 81 -8.38 11.23 -4.53
N LEU A 82 -7.88 12.12 -3.67
CA LEU A 82 -8.38 13.48 -3.56
C LEU A 82 -7.93 14.29 -4.78
N GLN A 83 -8.91 14.82 -5.52
CA GLN A 83 -8.64 15.61 -6.71
C GLN A 83 -8.36 17.07 -6.34
N ARG A 84 -7.33 17.66 -6.96
CA ARG A 84 -6.93 19.06 -6.74
C ARG A 84 -6.63 19.42 -5.27
N ALA A 85 -6.25 18.44 -4.45
CA ALA A 85 -5.81 18.69 -3.08
C ALA A 85 -4.51 19.51 -3.05
N ALA A 86 -4.27 20.23 -1.96
CA ALA A 86 -2.95 20.79 -1.69
C ALA A 86 -1.96 19.67 -1.30
N VAL A 87 -0.68 20.03 -1.28
CA VAL A 87 0.42 19.10 -0.92
C VAL A 87 0.13 18.45 0.44
N GLY A 88 0.42 17.15 0.55
CA GLY A 88 0.20 16.39 1.78
C GLY A 88 -1.26 16.03 2.08
N GLY A 89 -2.20 16.29 1.16
CA GLY A 89 -3.63 16.02 1.40
C GLY A 89 -4.36 17.14 2.13
N GLN A 90 -3.75 18.33 2.19
CA GLN A 90 -4.32 19.55 2.75
C GLN A 90 -5.49 20.08 1.91
N VAL A 91 -6.36 20.89 2.53
CA VAL A 91 -7.40 21.62 1.80
C VAL A 91 -6.74 22.62 0.84
N PRO A 92 -7.13 22.67 -0.45
CA PRO A 92 -6.59 23.65 -1.38
C PRO A 92 -7.06 25.06 -1.01
N LYS A 93 -6.23 26.07 -1.30
CA LYS A 93 -6.59 27.48 -1.09
C LYS A 93 -7.88 27.88 -1.81
N GLN A 94 -8.08 27.33 -3.01
CA GLN A 94 -9.31 27.47 -3.78
C GLN A 94 -10.04 26.13 -3.77
N VAL A 95 -11.14 26.06 -3.03
CA VAL A 95 -12.00 24.88 -3.02
C VAL A 95 -12.79 24.83 -4.33
N THR A 96 -12.62 23.75 -5.09
CA THR A 96 -13.33 23.51 -6.34
C THR A 96 -14.46 22.49 -6.15
N PRO A 97 -15.47 22.46 -7.04
CA PRO A 97 -16.50 21.42 -7.01
C PRO A 97 -15.94 19.99 -7.16
N GLU A 98 -14.84 19.84 -7.91
CA GLU A 98 -14.14 18.56 -8.09
C GLU A 98 -13.50 18.08 -6.78
N TYR A 99 -12.81 18.98 -6.06
CA TYR A 99 -12.26 18.67 -4.74
C TYR A 99 -13.37 18.26 -3.78
N GLN A 100 -14.44 19.05 -3.65
CA GLN A 100 -15.56 18.76 -2.75
C GLN A 100 -16.16 17.38 -3.04
N ARG A 101 -16.40 17.06 -4.31
CA ARG A 101 -16.91 15.75 -4.71
C ARG A 101 -15.98 14.61 -4.30
N SER A 102 -14.69 14.69 -4.68
CA SER A 102 -13.71 13.65 -4.34
C SER A 102 -13.51 13.50 -2.82
N ARG A 103 -13.67 14.60 -2.07
CA ARG A 103 -13.58 14.61 -0.62
C ARG A 103 -14.77 13.90 0.03
N GLU A 104 -15.98 14.16 -0.45
CA GLU A 104 -17.18 13.45 -0.01
C GLU A 104 -17.14 11.96 -0.36
N GLU A 105 -16.63 11.61 -1.55
CA GLU A 105 -16.42 10.23 -1.97
C GLU A 105 -15.43 9.51 -1.06
N LEU A 106 -14.28 10.15 -0.76
CA LEU A 106 -13.30 9.59 0.17
C LEU A 106 -13.87 9.43 1.58
N ARG A 107 -14.64 10.41 2.08
CA ARG A 107 -15.34 10.31 3.38
C ARG A 107 -16.28 9.11 3.42
N LYS A 108 -17.16 8.99 2.42
CA LYS A 108 -18.11 7.86 2.33
C LYS A 108 -17.37 6.53 2.29
N TRP A 109 -16.27 6.46 1.53
CA TRP A 109 -15.44 5.28 1.44
C TRP A 109 -14.81 4.91 2.79
N ARG A 110 -14.16 5.86 3.49
CA ARG A 110 -13.53 5.64 4.81
C ARG A 110 -14.49 5.05 5.84
N LEU A 111 -15.75 5.49 5.81
CA LEU A 111 -16.78 5.05 6.74
C LEU A 111 -17.43 3.71 6.34
N SER A 112 -17.11 3.18 5.15
CA SER A 112 -17.70 1.96 4.62
C SER A 112 -16.92 0.70 5.02
N ALA A 113 -17.56 -0.46 4.90
CA ALA A 113 -16.89 -1.76 5.07
C ALA A 113 -15.74 -1.95 4.07
N ALA A 114 -15.86 -1.41 2.85
CA ALA A 114 -14.85 -1.56 1.81
C ALA A 114 -13.48 -0.98 2.21
N ALA A 115 -13.43 0.06 3.05
CA ALA A 115 -12.15 0.58 3.55
C ALA A 115 -11.47 -0.37 4.55
N THR A 116 -12.27 -1.12 5.31
CA THR A 116 -11.76 -2.15 6.23
C THR A 116 -11.27 -3.36 5.46
N ASP A 117 -12.03 -3.82 4.47
CA ASP A 117 -11.63 -4.92 3.58
C ASP A 117 -10.33 -4.57 2.83
N ARG A 118 -10.22 -3.32 2.37
CA ARG A 118 -9.01 -2.80 1.75
C ARG A 118 -7.81 -2.82 2.70
N ALA A 119 -7.99 -2.44 3.97
CA ALA A 119 -6.92 -2.53 4.96
C ALA A 119 -6.42 -3.97 5.14
N GLN A 120 -7.31 -4.96 5.17
CA GLN A 120 -6.92 -6.37 5.28
C GLN A 120 -6.14 -6.83 4.05
N GLU A 121 -6.62 -6.49 2.85
CA GLU A 121 -5.96 -6.81 1.59
C GLU A 121 -4.56 -6.19 1.52
N VAL A 122 -4.44 -4.89 1.82
CA VAL A 122 -3.15 -4.18 1.81
C VAL A 122 -2.19 -4.79 2.81
N ARG A 123 -2.65 -5.08 4.05
CA ARG A 123 -1.80 -5.77 5.03
C ARG A 123 -1.24 -7.07 4.47
N LYS A 124 -2.12 -7.90 3.88
CA LYS A 124 -1.72 -9.17 3.29
C LYS A 124 -0.68 -8.99 2.18
N LYS A 125 -0.85 -8.00 1.29
CA LYS A 125 0.11 -7.72 0.21
C LYS A 125 1.50 -7.37 0.74
N PHE A 126 1.58 -6.53 1.77
CA PHE A 126 2.86 -6.20 2.42
C PHE A 126 3.48 -7.42 3.12
N ASP A 127 2.68 -8.21 3.84
CA ASP A 127 3.13 -9.47 4.49
C ASP A 127 3.68 -10.47 3.46
N ASP A 128 2.95 -10.67 2.36
CA ASP A 128 3.34 -11.61 1.28
C ASP A 128 4.64 -11.15 0.57
N ALA A 129 4.88 -9.83 0.49
CA ALA A 129 6.12 -9.24 -0.01
C ALA A 129 7.27 -9.25 1.01
N GLY A 130 7.00 -9.66 2.25
CA GLY A 130 7.96 -9.62 3.36
C GLY A 130 8.32 -8.20 3.84
N ILE A 131 7.58 -7.17 3.43
CA ILE A 131 7.85 -5.78 3.78
C ILE A 131 7.19 -5.43 5.11
N ASN A 132 7.97 -4.85 6.01
CA ASN A 132 7.47 -4.32 7.28
C ASN A 132 6.75 -2.97 7.06
N LEU A 133 5.43 -3.03 6.97
CA LEU A 133 4.56 -1.86 7.03
C LEU A 133 4.35 -1.43 8.49
N PHE A 134 5.02 -0.36 8.92
CA PHE A 134 5.09 0.02 10.34
C PHE A 134 4.41 1.34 10.69
N SER A 135 4.32 2.26 9.72
CA SER A 135 3.75 3.61 9.88
C SER A 135 2.75 3.93 8.78
N MET A 136 1.80 4.82 9.06
CA MET A 136 0.99 5.50 8.05
C MET A 136 1.10 7.01 8.25
N SER A 137 1.38 7.74 7.16
CA SER A 137 1.26 9.19 7.15
C SER A 137 -0.10 9.62 6.60
N ASN A 138 -0.79 10.47 7.35
CA ASN A 138 -2.00 11.14 6.89
C ASN A 138 -2.21 12.47 7.60
N THR A 139 -2.46 13.51 6.82
CA THR A 139 -2.86 14.80 7.33
C THR A 139 -4.34 14.81 7.72
N PHE A 140 -4.63 15.27 8.95
CA PHE A 140 -5.98 15.64 9.36
C PHE A 140 -6.23 17.12 9.09
N ALA A 141 -6.73 17.40 7.88
CA ALA A 141 -7.12 18.74 7.49
C ALA A 141 -8.40 19.20 8.22
N ASP A 142 -8.65 20.51 8.24
CA ASP A 142 -9.79 21.13 8.95
C ASP A 142 -11.17 20.58 8.53
N ASP A 143 -11.25 19.94 7.37
CA ASP A 143 -12.46 19.35 6.81
C ASP A 143 -12.59 17.84 7.06
N VAL A 144 -11.79 17.26 7.97
CA VAL A 144 -11.89 15.85 8.41
C VAL A 144 -12.73 15.79 9.68
N THR A 145 -13.75 14.93 9.71
CA THR A 145 -14.59 14.76 10.91
C THR A 145 -14.00 13.75 11.89
N ASP A 146 -14.38 13.83 13.17
CA ASP A 146 -13.97 12.84 14.19
C ASP A 146 -14.34 11.41 13.79
N ALA A 147 -15.51 11.21 13.16
CA ALA A 147 -15.92 9.90 12.66
C ALA A 147 -14.99 9.37 11.56
N GLU A 148 -14.46 10.24 10.70
CA GLU A 148 -13.43 9.84 9.74
C GLU A 148 -12.12 9.50 10.42
N ILE A 149 -11.68 10.31 11.40
CA ILE A 149 -10.46 10.06 12.18
C ILE A 149 -10.54 8.69 12.88
N ASP A 150 -11.65 8.41 13.56
CA ASP A 150 -11.90 7.11 14.19
C ASP A 150 -11.84 5.95 13.19
N ALA A 151 -12.49 6.11 12.03
CA ALA A 151 -12.47 5.09 10.98
C ALA A 151 -11.05 4.86 10.45
N MET A 152 -10.25 5.93 10.31
CA MET A 152 -8.85 5.85 9.90
C MET A 152 -7.99 5.12 10.92
N PHE A 153 -8.16 5.36 12.22
CA PHE A 153 -7.45 4.61 13.25
C PHE A 153 -7.86 3.13 13.28
N ARG A 154 -9.15 2.80 13.04
CA ARG A 154 -9.57 1.39 12.88
C ARG A 154 -8.90 0.75 11.67
N GLN A 155 -8.78 1.45 10.55
CA GLN A 155 -8.05 0.97 9.37
C GLN A 155 -6.57 0.74 9.69
N MET A 156 -5.91 1.64 10.44
CA MET A 156 -4.52 1.46 10.90
C MET A 156 -4.35 0.22 11.80
N GLN A 157 -5.32 -0.05 12.68
CA GLN A 157 -5.31 -1.25 13.51
C GLN A 157 -5.38 -2.52 12.65
N VAL A 158 -6.19 -2.53 11.61
CA VAL A 158 -6.28 -3.65 10.65
C VAL A 158 -4.99 -3.80 9.84
N LEU A 159 -4.35 -2.69 9.46
CA LEU A 159 -3.01 -2.67 8.87
C LEU A 159 -1.91 -3.10 9.87
N ARG A 160 -2.24 -3.23 11.15
CA ARG A 160 -1.32 -3.50 12.27
C ARG A 160 -0.16 -2.50 12.33
N ILE A 161 -0.47 -1.24 12.04
CA ILE A 161 0.46 -0.12 12.11
C ILE A 161 0.51 0.38 13.55
N SER A 162 1.72 0.72 14.01
CA SER A 162 1.96 1.15 15.41
C SER A 162 2.39 2.61 15.51
N VAL A 163 2.70 3.25 14.39
CA VAL A 163 3.14 4.64 14.31
C VAL A 163 2.24 5.40 13.36
N PHE A 164 1.84 6.60 13.76
CA PHE A 164 1.06 7.52 12.94
C PHE A 164 1.82 8.84 12.79
N GLN A 165 1.88 9.35 11.56
CA GLN A 165 2.52 10.62 11.22
C GLN A 165 1.50 11.57 10.56
N THR A 166 1.44 12.82 11.01
CA THR A 166 0.54 13.86 10.48
C THR A 166 1.21 14.75 9.44
#